data_AF-R7G787-F1
#
_entry.id   AF-R7G787-F1
#
_cell.length_a   1.000
_cell.length_b   1.000
_cell.length_c   1.000
_cell.angle_alpha   90.00
_cell.angle_beta   90.00
_cell.angle_gamma   90.00
#
_symmetry.space_group_name_H-M   'P 1'
#
loop_
_entity.id
_entity.type
_entity.pdbx_description
1 polymer ?
#
loop_
_entity_poly.entity_id
_entity_poly.type
_entity_poly.pdbx_seq_one_letter_code
_entity_poly.pdbx_strand_id
1 'polypeptide(L)'
;MEQTEATKQSFELDLRMTETGILSNVEALKTMLPNMLKPYDYLVSVNNIKDAKADRTKLNTTRDIIKNKRMQFEKNEMESWLNAKKSIMELEKMIDEASNKLGDGIKKIEEEEKLNKMEEVRQSFETILDALPVKVAFEVLYIRKEYDKNSMTVKKILEDMQVKVNKLITDWKMIEAYLPTDPVDIEQVKVVFANTLDIGLAKAKADELNKIRQSVSEQRVIAEPKKATSQPQIIEQTIMGKPTIQKINFAITAEREFFDLLNRIVAENKHLIKNLVVISKEEIEDGVTE
;
A
#
# COMPACT_ATOMS: atom_id res chain seq x y z
N MET A 1 -82.55 -3.44 -4.22
CA MET A 1 -82.20 -4.31 -5.36
C MET A 1 -80.72 -4.13 -5.59
N GLU A 2 -79.91 -4.96 -4.96
CA GLU A 2 -78.46 -4.82 -5.01
C GLU A 2 -77.84 -6.21 -5.21
N GLN A 3 -76.93 -6.26 -6.17
CA GLN A 3 -75.97 -7.32 -6.48
C GLN A 3 -76.50 -8.62 -7.08
N THR A 4 -76.21 -8.82 -8.37
CA THR A 4 -75.18 -9.81 -8.80
C THR A 4 -74.97 -9.72 -10.31
N GLU A 5 -74.20 -8.72 -10.76
CA GLU A 5 -73.42 -8.91 -11.98
C GLU A 5 -72.28 -9.84 -11.62
N ALA A 6 -72.50 -11.14 -11.81
CA ALA A 6 -71.44 -12.13 -11.82
C ALA A 6 -70.49 -11.77 -12.97
N THR A 7 -69.46 -11.01 -12.64
CA THR A 7 -68.36 -10.67 -13.54
C THR A 7 -67.78 -11.99 -14.02
N LYS A 8 -67.94 -12.27 -15.31
CA LYS A 8 -67.27 -13.35 -16.00
C LYS A 8 -65.77 -13.05 -15.90
N GLN A 9 -65.13 -13.60 -14.86
CA GLN A 9 -63.75 -13.27 -14.51
C GLN A 9 -62.86 -13.67 -15.68
N SER A 10 -62.39 -12.69 -16.44
CA SER A 10 -61.42 -12.90 -17.51
C SER A 10 -60.09 -13.32 -16.86
N PHE A 11 -59.43 -14.34 -17.43
CA PHE A 11 -58.12 -14.79 -16.96
C PHE A 11 -57.05 -13.82 -17.47
N GLU A 12 -57.00 -12.64 -16.86
CA GLU A 12 -56.12 -11.53 -17.26
C GLU A 12 -55.18 -11.12 -16.11
N LEU A 13 -53.93 -10.83 -16.47
CA LEU A 13 -52.92 -10.33 -15.55
C LEU A 13 -53.17 -8.84 -15.28
N ASP A 14 -53.37 -8.49 -14.01
CA ASP A 14 -53.27 -7.12 -13.52
C ASP A 14 -51.91 -6.92 -12.86
N LEU A 15 -51.20 -5.90 -13.34
CA LEU A 15 -49.86 -5.54 -12.91
C LEU A 15 -49.70 -4.03 -13.06
N ARG A 16 -49.45 -3.33 -11.95
CA ARG A 16 -49.33 -1.86 -11.90
C ARG A 16 -48.43 -1.40 -10.75
N MET A 17 -47.77 -0.26 -10.95
CA MET A 17 -47.00 0.42 -9.91
C MET A 17 -47.95 1.25 -9.04
N THR A 18 -47.75 1.21 -7.73
CA THR A 18 -48.45 2.05 -6.74
C THR A 18 -47.43 2.74 -5.85
N GLU A 19 -47.90 3.66 -4.99
CA GLU A 19 -47.05 4.34 -4.00
C GLU A 19 -46.37 3.37 -3.02
N THR A 20 -46.95 2.19 -2.80
CA THR A 20 -46.46 1.17 -1.86
C THR A 20 -45.69 0.03 -2.54
N GLY A 21 -45.55 0.05 -3.87
CA GLY A 21 -44.81 -0.95 -4.63
C GLY A 21 -45.60 -1.52 -5.80
N ILE A 22 -45.28 -2.76 -6.19
CA ILE A 22 -45.92 -3.43 -7.33
C ILE A 22 -47.16 -4.19 -6.84
N LEU A 23 -48.34 -3.80 -7.34
CA LEU A 23 -49.58 -4.55 -7.12
C LEU A 23 -49.77 -5.57 -8.26
N SER A 24 -50.06 -6.82 -7.91
CA SER A 24 -50.18 -7.94 -8.86
C SER A 24 -51.25 -8.94 -8.44
N ASN A 25 -52.04 -9.45 -9.40
CA ASN A 25 -53.01 -10.53 -9.16
C ASN A 25 -52.44 -11.94 -9.48
N VAL A 26 -51.12 -12.09 -9.67
CA VAL A 26 -50.49 -13.36 -10.11
C VAL A 26 -50.83 -14.54 -9.20
N GLU A 27 -50.85 -14.37 -7.87
CA GLU A 27 -51.15 -15.47 -6.95
C GLU A 27 -52.60 -15.96 -7.07
N ALA A 28 -53.55 -15.05 -7.33
CA ALA A 28 -54.93 -15.42 -7.63
C ALA A 28 -55.01 -16.20 -8.95
N LEU A 29 -54.30 -15.75 -9.99
CA LEU A 29 -54.24 -16.44 -11.28
C LEU A 29 -53.59 -17.83 -11.17
N LYS A 30 -52.51 -17.97 -10.40
CA LYS A 30 -51.86 -19.28 -10.13
C LYS A 30 -52.82 -20.26 -9.46
N THR A 31 -53.67 -19.77 -8.55
CA THR A 31 -54.66 -20.61 -7.86
C THR A 31 -55.77 -21.06 -8.80
N MET A 32 -56.20 -20.20 -9.72
CA MET A 32 -57.25 -20.52 -10.70
C MET A 32 -56.76 -21.37 -11.88
N LEU A 33 -55.47 -21.27 -12.23
CA LEU A 33 -54.88 -21.86 -13.43
C LEU A 33 -55.11 -23.39 -13.53
N PRO A 34 -54.91 -24.22 -12.50
CA PRO A 34 -55.14 -25.67 -12.61
C PRO A 34 -56.57 -26.03 -13.00
N ASN A 35 -57.55 -25.35 -12.41
CA ASN A 35 -58.96 -25.57 -12.74
C ASN A 35 -59.30 -25.09 -14.15
N MET A 36 -58.70 -23.98 -14.60
CA MET A 36 -58.85 -23.48 -15.97
C MET A 36 -58.23 -24.45 -17.00
N LEU A 37 -57.13 -25.12 -16.65
CA LEU A 37 -56.44 -26.05 -17.54
C LEU A 37 -57.08 -27.44 -17.62
N LYS A 38 -57.84 -27.84 -16.59
CA LYS A 38 -58.45 -29.17 -16.48
C LYS A 38 -59.26 -29.64 -17.72
N PRO A 39 -60.07 -28.79 -18.39
CA PRO A 39 -60.80 -29.21 -19.59
C PRO A 39 -59.91 -29.56 -20.80
N TYR A 40 -58.64 -29.15 -20.80
CA TYR A 40 -57.70 -29.39 -21.89
C TYR A 40 -56.83 -30.65 -21.66
N ASP A 41 -57.06 -31.38 -20.57
CA ASP A 41 -56.37 -32.63 -20.24
C ASP A 41 -57.05 -33.83 -20.93
N TYR A 42 -56.86 -33.94 -22.25
CA TYR A 42 -57.41 -35.04 -23.04
C TYR A 42 -56.44 -35.54 -24.11
N LEU A 43 -56.60 -36.82 -24.50
CA LEU A 43 -55.83 -37.43 -25.58
C LEU A 43 -56.30 -36.93 -26.95
N VAL A 44 -55.36 -36.44 -27.75
CA VAL A 44 -55.62 -36.03 -29.14
C VAL A 44 -55.68 -37.26 -30.04
N SER A 45 -56.72 -37.34 -30.86
CA SER A 45 -56.99 -38.41 -31.82
C SER A 45 -57.49 -37.84 -33.15
N VAL A 46 -57.63 -38.70 -34.16
CA VAL A 46 -58.14 -38.31 -35.49
C VAL A 46 -59.54 -37.68 -35.38
N ASN A 47 -60.35 -38.09 -34.40
CA ASN A 47 -61.73 -37.66 -34.25
C ASN A 47 -61.89 -36.28 -33.57
N ASN A 48 -60.89 -35.80 -32.82
CA ASN A 48 -60.96 -34.52 -32.07
C ASN A 48 -59.88 -33.49 -32.47
N ILE A 49 -59.13 -33.74 -33.55
CA ILE A 49 -58.01 -32.89 -33.96
C ILE A 49 -58.39 -31.44 -34.28
N LYS A 50 -59.63 -31.19 -34.74
CA LYS A 50 -60.12 -29.83 -35.01
C LYS A 50 -60.29 -29.04 -33.71
N ASP A 51 -60.91 -29.66 -32.70
CA ASP A 51 -61.12 -29.05 -31.39
C ASP A 51 -59.80 -28.83 -30.66
N ALA A 52 -58.88 -29.81 -30.71
CA ALA A 52 -57.53 -29.69 -30.16
C ALA A 52 -56.74 -28.50 -30.74
N LYS A 53 -56.86 -28.23 -32.04
CA LYS A 53 -56.24 -27.05 -32.66
C LYS A 53 -56.87 -25.74 -32.18
N ALA A 54 -58.19 -25.70 -32.05
CA ALA A 54 -58.91 -24.53 -31.54
C ALA A 54 -58.53 -24.25 -30.09
N ASP A 55 -58.51 -25.27 -29.23
CA ASP A 55 -58.15 -25.15 -27.83
C ASP A 55 -56.70 -24.75 -27.62
N ARG A 56 -55.76 -25.33 -28.39
CA ARG A 56 -54.36 -24.88 -28.39
C ARG A 56 -54.23 -23.41 -28.76
N THR A 57 -55.02 -22.94 -29.72
CA THR A 57 -55.03 -21.53 -30.11
C THR A 57 -55.52 -20.65 -28.96
N LYS A 58 -56.60 -21.04 -28.29
CA LYS A 58 -57.10 -20.31 -27.10
C LYS A 58 -56.03 -20.23 -26.00
N LEU A 59 -55.39 -21.36 -25.66
CA LEU A 59 -54.34 -21.40 -24.64
C LEU A 59 -53.14 -20.51 -25.01
N ASN A 60 -52.71 -20.53 -26.27
CA ASN A 60 -51.65 -19.64 -26.76
C ASN A 60 -52.04 -18.17 -26.63
N THR A 61 -53.27 -17.80 -27.01
CA THR A 61 -53.77 -16.43 -26.88
C THR A 61 -53.79 -16.00 -25.41
N THR A 62 -54.26 -16.84 -24.49
CA THR A 62 -54.25 -16.53 -23.04
C THR A 62 -52.83 -16.33 -22.52
N ARG A 63 -51.87 -17.19 -22.91
CA ARG A 63 -50.44 -17.00 -22.58
C ARG A 63 -49.93 -15.65 -23.09
N ASP A 64 -50.26 -15.30 -24.34
CA ASP A 64 -49.75 -14.08 -24.98
C ASP A 64 -50.30 -12.82 -24.32
N ILE A 65 -51.56 -12.83 -23.86
CA ILE A 65 -52.14 -11.73 -23.06
C ILE A 65 -51.30 -11.48 -21.79
N ILE A 66 -51.02 -12.53 -21.02
CA ILE A 66 -50.22 -12.44 -19.79
C ILE A 66 -48.80 -11.97 -20.11
N LYS A 67 -48.17 -12.54 -21.15
CA LYS A 67 -46.82 -12.18 -21.57
C LYS A 67 -46.73 -10.71 -22.01
N ASN A 68 -47.70 -10.22 -22.78
CA ASN A 68 -47.72 -8.86 -23.29
C ASN A 68 -47.89 -7.85 -22.15
N LYS A 69 -48.76 -8.12 -21.18
CA LYS A 69 -48.92 -7.25 -20.01
C LYS A 69 -47.64 -7.14 -19.18
N ARG A 70 -46.94 -8.26 -18.95
CA ARG A 70 -45.61 -8.27 -18.32
C ARG A 70 -44.62 -7.38 -19.09
N MET A 71 -44.52 -7.57 -20.40
CA MET A 71 -43.58 -6.80 -21.24
C MET A 71 -43.91 -5.30 -21.26
N GLN A 72 -45.19 -4.93 -21.27
CA GLN A 72 -45.62 -3.54 -21.18
C GLN A 72 -45.24 -2.91 -19.84
N PHE A 73 -45.38 -3.63 -18.73
CA PHE A 73 -44.96 -3.15 -17.42
C PHE A 73 -43.44 -2.97 -17.34
N GLU A 74 -42.67 -3.95 -17.80
CA GLU A 74 -41.19 -3.87 -17.86
C GLU A 74 -40.75 -2.65 -18.68
N LYS A 75 -41.39 -2.39 -19.83
CA LYS A 75 -41.06 -1.25 -20.68
C LYS A 75 -41.50 0.09 -20.10
N ASN A 76 -42.73 0.21 -19.63
CA ASN A 76 -43.27 1.53 -19.31
C ASN A 76 -42.90 1.98 -17.89
N GLU A 77 -43.02 1.07 -16.93
CA GLU A 77 -42.87 1.38 -15.51
C GLU A 77 -41.42 1.16 -15.04
N MET A 78 -40.75 0.09 -15.49
CA MET A 78 -39.38 -0.21 -15.04
C MET A 78 -38.30 0.55 -15.82
N GLU A 79 -38.51 0.89 -17.09
CA GLU A 79 -37.56 1.73 -17.86
C GLU A 79 -37.44 3.14 -17.25
N SER A 80 -38.58 3.71 -16.82
CA SER A 80 -38.62 4.99 -16.10
C SER A 80 -37.78 4.94 -14.82
N TRP A 81 -37.92 3.85 -14.05
CA TRP A 81 -37.09 3.60 -12.87
C TRP A 81 -35.61 3.46 -13.21
N LEU A 82 -35.24 2.70 -14.25
CA LEU A 82 -33.83 2.51 -14.63
C LEU A 82 -33.16 3.84 -15.00
N ASN A 83 -33.89 4.71 -15.71
CA ASN A 83 -33.41 6.05 -16.04
C ASN A 83 -33.26 6.92 -14.79
N ALA A 84 -34.26 6.95 -13.92
CA ALA A 84 -34.19 7.68 -12.65
C ALA A 84 -33.03 7.20 -11.77
N LYS A 85 -32.85 5.87 -11.65
CA LYS A 85 -31.73 5.25 -10.94
C LYS A 85 -30.39 5.73 -11.48
N LYS A 86 -30.23 5.77 -12.81
CA LYS A 86 -28.99 6.26 -13.43
C LYS A 86 -28.71 7.71 -13.02
N SER A 87 -29.71 8.59 -13.10
CA SER A 87 -29.58 9.99 -12.68
C SER A 87 -29.27 10.14 -11.19
N ILE A 88 -29.88 9.31 -10.32
CA ILE A 88 -29.59 9.27 -8.89
C ILE A 88 -28.13 8.88 -8.65
N MET A 89 -27.63 7.85 -9.31
CA MET A 89 -26.23 7.43 -9.19
C MET A 89 -25.25 8.50 -9.71
N GLU A 90 -25.61 9.24 -10.74
CA GLU A 90 -24.83 10.39 -11.21
C GLU A 90 -24.79 11.51 -10.15
N LEU A 91 -25.91 11.78 -9.46
CA LEU A 91 -25.96 12.71 -8.33
C LEU A 91 -25.09 12.25 -7.15
N GLU A 92 -25.17 10.97 -6.77
CA GLU A 92 -24.32 10.36 -5.73
C GLU A 92 -22.84 10.54 -6.07
N LYS A 93 -22.44 10.24 -7.31
CA LYS A 93 -21.06 10.39 -7.78
C LYS A 93 -20.56 11.84 -7.69
N MET A 94 -21.39 12.82 -8.05
CA MET A 94 -21.01 14.24 -7.94
C MET A 94 -20.80 14.67 -6.48
N ILE A 95 -21.61 14.15 -5.56
CA ILE A 95 -21.46 14.41 -4.12
C ILE A 95 -20.16 13.77 -3.60
N ASP A 96 -19.89 12.52 -3.97
CA ASP A 96 -18.67 11.82 -3.59
C ASP A 96 -17.41 12.53 -4.11
N GLU A 97 -17.42 12.98 -5.35
CA GLU A 97 -16.31 13.75 -5.94
C GLU A 97 -16.05 15.05 -5.18
N ALA A 98 -17.11 15.79 -4.83
CA ALA A 98 -16.99 17.01 -4.03
C ALA A 98 -16.46 16.72 -2.61
N SER A 99 -16.97 15.67 -1.96
CA SER A 99 -16.55 15.22 -0.63
C SER A 99 -15.07 14.82 -0.62
N ASN A 100 -14.64 14.02 -1.60
CA ASN A 100 -13.25 13.57 -1.73
C ASN A 100 -12.30 14.75 -1.95
N LYS A 101 -12.67 15.71 -2.79
CA LYS A 101 -11.87 16.93 -3.01
C LYS A 101 -11.67 17.74 -1.72
N LEU A 102 -12.71 17.85 -0.88
CA LEU A 102 -12.59 18.48 0.43
C LEU A 102 -11.68 17.67 1.36
N GLY A 103 -11.85 16.35 1.39
CA GLY A 103 -11.00 15.45 2.18
C GLY A 103 -9.52 15.54 1.83
N ASP A 104 -9.19 15.63 0.54
CA ASP A 104 -7.80 15.80 0.08
C ASP A 104 -7.23 17.17 0.45
N GLY A 105 -8.04 18.23 0.34
CA GLY A 105 -7.68 19.57 0.79
C GLY A 105 -7.38 19.62 2.29
N ILE A 106 -8.23 18.99 3.11
CA ILE A 106 -8.04 18.91 4.57
C ILE A 106 -6.74 18.17 4.90
N LYS A 107 -6.51 16.98 4.30
CA LYS A 107 -5.28 16.21 4.52
C LYS A 107 -4.02 17.01 4.17
N LYS A 108 -4.06 17.77 3.08
CA LYS A 108 -2.93 18.61 2.66
C LYS A 108 -2.62 19.69 3.69
N ILE A 109 -3.65 20.39 4.18
CA ILE A 109 -3.49 21.43 5.20
C ILE A 109 -2.98 20.82 6.52
N GLU A 110 -3.57 19.72 6.98
CA GLU A 110 -3.11 19.04 8.20
C GLU A 110 -1.66 18.56 8.11
N GLU A 111 -1.21 18.10 6.94
CA GLU A 111 0.19 17.72 6.73
C GLU A 111 1.11 18.95 6.68
N GLU A 112 0.69 20.03 6.04
CA GLU A 112 1.43 21.30 6.03
C GLU A 112 1.59 21.88 7.45
N GLU A 113 0.53 21.83 8.28
CA GLU A 113 0.60 22.22 9.69
C GLU A 113 1.58 21.35 10.49
N LYS A 114 1.61 20.03 10.25
CA LYS A 114 2.57 19.12 10.90
C LYS A 114 4.01 19.42 10.46
N LEU A 115 4.24 19.67 9.18
CA LEU A 115 5.55 20.03 8.65
C LEU A 115 6.03 21.37 9.18
N ASN A 116 5.17 22.39 9.23
CA ASN A 116 5.49 23.69 9.81
C ASN A 116 5.84 23.57 11.29
N LYS A 117 5.05 22.80 12.06
CA LYS A 117 5.36 22.49 13.47
C LYS A 117 6.70 21.76 13.62
N MET A 118 6.97 20.77 12.76
CA MET A 118 8.22 20.03 12.75
C MET A 118 9.41 20.96 12.47
N GLU A 119 9.27 21.85 11.49
CA GLU A 119 10.30 22.82 11.12
C GLU A 119 10.56 23.86 12.22
N GLU A 120 9.50 24.35 12.88
CA GLU A 120 9.64 25.22 14.05
C GLU A 120 10.43 24.54 15.18
N VAL A 121 10.13 23.25 15.46
CA VAL A 121 10.89 22.45 16.42
C VAL A 121 12.34 22.27 15.94
N ARG A 122 12.55 21.98 14.65
CA ARG A 122 13.88 21.79 14.05
C ARG A 122 14.76 23.02 14.27
N GLN A 123 14.27 24.19 13.88
CA GLN A 123 14.97 25.48 14.03
C GLN A 123 15.25 25.80 15.50
N SER A 124 14.27 25.53 16.38
CA SER A 124 14.43 25.76 17.82
C SER A 124 15.48 24.85 18.47
N PHE A 125 15.75 23.68 17.87
CA PHE A 125 16.58 22.64 18.45
C PHE A 125 17.95 22.47 17.76
N GLU A 126 18.20 23.15 16.65
CA GLU A 126 19.43 23.06 15.85
C GLU A 126 20.69 23.35 16.69
N THR A 127 20.71 24.47 17.42
CA THR A 127 21.83 24.84 18.30
C THR A 127 22.12 23.79 19.38
N ILE A 128 21.10 23.07 19.85
CA ILE A 128 21.26 22.02 20.86
C ILE A 128 21.90 20.77 20.23
N LEU A 129 21.54 20.43 18.99
CA LEU A 129 22.14 19.31 18.26
C LEU A 129 23.61 19.57 17.92
N ASP A 130 23.96 20.81 17.55
CA ASP A 130 25.34 21.17 17.24
C ASP A 130 26.28 21.09 18.45
N ALA A 131 25.74 21.23 19.67
CA ALA A 131 26.50 21.12 20.91
C ALA A 131 26.69 19.66 21.38
N LEU A 132 26.11 18.68 20.70
CA LEU A 132 26.25 17.27 21.08
C LEU A 132 27.65 16.71 20.78
N PRO A 133 28.17 15.81 21.63
CA PRO A 133 29.46 15.15 21.38
C PRO A 133 29.44 14.21 20.17
N VAL A 134 28.24 13.80 19.73
CA VAL A 134 28.00 13.01 18.53
C VAL A 134 26.93 13.71 17.70
N LYS A 135 27.21 13.89 16.40
CA LYS A 135 26.24 14.48 15.46
C LYS A 135 25.07 13.52 15.24
N VAL A 136 23.92 13.83 15.84
CA VAL A 136 22.67 13.09 15.66
C VAL A 136 21.73 13.92 14.78
N ALA A 137 21.20 13.31 13.73
CA ALA A 137 20.23 13.97 12.87
C ALA A 137 18.89 14.19 13.60
N PHE A 138 18.25 15.32 13.35
CA PHE A 138 16.96 15.69 13.93
C PHE A 138 15.89 14.59 13.74
N GLU A 139 15.85 13.99 12.55
CA GLU A 139 14.89 12.96 12.17
C GLU A 139 15.00 11.69 13.02
N VAL A 140 16.16 11.42 13.62
CA VAL A 140 16.36 10.28 14.53
C VAL A 140 15.68 10.53 15.88
N LEU A 141 15.54 11.80 16.29
CA LEU A 141 14.91 12.19 17.54
C LEU A 141 13.43 12.55 17.40
N TYR A 142 13.04 13.07 16.23
CA TYR A 142 11.68 13.50 15.95
C TYR A 142 10.77 12.33 15.55
N ILE A 143 10.02 11.80 16.51
CA ILE A 143 9.11 10.67 16.28
C ILE A 143 7.75 11.19 15.82
N ARG A 144 7.54 11.33 14.49
CA ARG A 144 6.29 11.86 13.90
C ARG A 144 5.02 11.23 14.48
N LYS A 145 5.00 9.90 14.66
CA LYS A 145 3.84 9.17 15.25
C LYS A 145 3.45 9.68 16.64
N GLU A 146 4.40 10.21 17.39
CA GLU A 146 4.19 10.75 18.74
C GLU A 146 3.96 12.26 18.70
N TYR A 147 4.79 12.99 17.95
CA TYR A 147 4.87 14.45 17.98
C TYR A 147 3.89 15.16 17.04
N ASP A 148 3.41 14.50 15.98
CA ASP A 148 2.45 15.10 15.06
C ASP A 148 1.05 15.19 15.68
N LYS A 149 0.79 14.50 16.80
CA LYS A 149 -0.49 14.54 17.53
C LYS A 149 -0.84 15.98 17.94
N ASN A 150 -2.13 16.34 17.87
CA ASN A 150 -2.62 17.67 18.25
C ASN A 150 -2.37 18.02 19.73
N SER A 151 -2.22 17.01 20.60
CA SER A 151 -1.91 17.21 22.02
C SER A 151 -0.44 17.58 22.30
N MET A 152 0.44 17.36 21.32
CA MET A 152 1.87 17.66 21.37
C MET A 152 2.13 19.02 20.75
N THR A 153 2.27 20.01 21.63
CA THR A 153 2.68 21.38 21.26
C THR A 153 4.19 21.44 21.05
N VAL A 154 4.67 22.44 20.30
CA VAL A 154 6.12 22.70 20.09
C VAL A 154 6.88 22.66 21.42
N LYS A 155 6.38 23.36 22.43
CA LYS A 155 6.97 23.36 23.79
C LYS A 155 7.11 21.95 24.38
N LYS A 156 6.06 21.11 24.35
CA LYS A 156 6.12 19.75 24.90
C LYS A 156 7.09 18.87 24.12
N ILE A 157 7.16 19.05 22.80
CA ILE A 157 8.11 18.33 21.96
C ILE A 157 9.54 18.72 22.33
N LEU A 158 9.83 20.02 22.47
CA LEU A 158 11.14 20.52 22.88
C LEU A 158 11.56 20.00 24.26
N GLU A 159 10.64 19.99 25.23
CA GLU A 159 10.88 19.44 26.58
C GLU A 159 11.24 17.94 26.52
N ASP A 160 10.50 17.14 25.75
CA ASP A 160 10.77 15.72 25.60
C ASP A 160 12.08 15.44 24.83
N MET A 161 12.33 16.22 23.76
CA MET A 161 13.59 16.13 23.01
C MET A 161 14.80 16.52 23.86
N GLN A 162 14.68 17.49 24.76
CA GLN A 162 15.74 17.84 25.71
C GLN A 162 16.05 16.67 26.66
N VAL A 163 15.02 15.95 27.13
CA VAL A 163 15.21 14.74 27.94
C VAL A 163 15.96 13.67 27.14
N LYS A 164 15.61 13.47 25.86
CA LYS A 164 16.32 12.56 24.95
C LYS A 164 17.79 12.97 24.76
N VAL A 165 18.06 14.25 24.53
CA VAL A 165 19.43 14.79 24.41
C VAL A 165 20.25 14.53 25.67
N ASN A 166 19.70 14.81 26.86
CA ASN A 166 20.41 14.56 28.12
C ASN A 166 20.76 13.08 28.31
N LYS A 167 19.85 12.20 27.89
CA LYS A 167 20.11 10.75 27.85
C LYS A 167 21.24 10.43 26.86
N LEU A 168 21.22 10.96 25.64
CA LEU A 168 22.28 10.72 24.66
C LEU A 168 23.67 11.15 25.12
N ILE A 169 23.76 12.30 25.80
CA ILE A 169 25.02 12.75 26.42
C ILE A 169 25.51 11.73 27.46
N THR A 170 24.58 11.17 28.25
CA THR A 170 24.89 10.16 29.26
C THR A 170 25.32 8.83 28.63
N ASP A 171 24.58 8.38 27.63
CA ASP A 171 24.82 7.14 26.88
C ASP A 171 26.17 7.22 26.13
N TRP A 172 26.49 8.38 25.53
CA TRP A 172 27.78 8.61 24.89
C TRP A 172 28.95 8.52 25.86
N LYS A 173 28.83 9.09 27.07
CA LYS A 173 29.86 8.95 28.12
C LYS A 173 30.12 7.50 28.49
N MET A 174 29.10 6.63 28.42
CA MET A 174 29.31 5.19 28.61
C MET A 174 30.07 4.57 27.44
N ILE A 175 29.79 5.01 26.20
CA ILE A 175 30.47 4.55 24.98
C ILE A 175 31.96 4.91 24.98
N GLU A 176 32.29 6.11 25.45
CA GLU A 176 33.68 6.58 25.54
C GLU A 176 34.61 5.62 26.29
N ALA A 177 34.08 4.86 27.27
CA ALA A 177 34.85 3.92 28.07
C ALA A 177 35.39 2.69 27.30
N TYR A 178 34.87 2.40 26.10
CA TYR A 178 35.27 1.24 25.30
C TYR A 178 35.56 1.59 23.83
N LEU A 179 35.81 2.87 23.54
CA LEU A 179 36.17 3.30 22.20
C LEU A 179 37.51 2.67 21.74
N PRO A 180 37.62 2.32 20.44
CA PRO A 180 38.89 1.98 19.84
C PRO A 180 39.89 3.14 19.93
N THR A 181 41.19 2.85 19.79
CA THR A 181 42.23 3.90 19.80
C THR A 181 42.36 4.63 18.46
N ASP A 182 41.98 3.98 17.36
CA ASP A 182 42.12 4.54 16.02
C ASP A 182 40.99 5.54 15.70
N PRO A 183 41.33 6.76 15.21
CA PRO A 183 40.33 7.78 14.90
C PRO A 183 39.25 7.36 13.89
N VAL A 184 39.59 6.55 12.88
CA VAL A 184 38.63 6.09 11.86
C VAL A 184 37.65 5.09 12.47
N ASP A 185 38.14 4.25 13.36
CA ASP A 185 37.33 3.27 14.08
C ASP A 185 36.39 3.96 15.10
N ILE A 186 36.85 5.02 15.76
CA ILE A 186 36.01 5.88 16.63
C ILE A 186 34.85 6.50 15.84
N GLU A 187 35.12 7.08 14.66
CA GLU A 187 34.06 7.68 13.83
C GLU A 187 33.03 6.64 13.37
N GLN A 188 33.44 5.40 13.06
CA GLN A 188 32.50 4.33 12.74
C GLN A 188 31.57 3.99 13.92
N VAL A 189 32.10 3.97 15.15
CA VAL A 189 31.28 3.76 16.37
C VAL A 189 30.31 4.92 16.58
N LYS A 190 30.76 6.16 16.37
CA LYS A 190 29.90 7.36 16.44
C LYS A 190 28.74 7.27 15.46
N VAL A 191 28.99 6.89 14.20
CA VAL A 191 27.94 6.75 13.18
C VAL A 191 26.90 5.69 13.57
N VAL A 192 27.34 4.54 14.10
CA VAL A 192 26.41 3.50 14.57
C VAL A 192 25.55 4.04 15.72
N PHE A 193 26.16 4.68 16.71
CA PHE A 193 25.41 5.26 17.82
C PHE A 193 24.47 6.37 17.37
N ALA A 194 24.92 7.29 16.51
CA ALA A 194 24.13 8.42 16.01
C ALA A 194 22.85 7.97 15.29
N ASN A 195 22.93 6.86 14.54
CA ASN A 195 21.81 6.35 13.75
C ASN A 195 20.84 5.47 14.55
N THR A 196 21.31 4.83 15.62
CA THR A 196 20.54 3.81 16.35
C THR A 196 20.13 4.25 17.75
N LEU A 197 20.87 5.20 18.33
CA LEU A 197 20.80 5.61 19.72
C LEU A 197 20.97 4.42 20.69
N ASP A 198 21.66 3.36 20.25
CA ASP A 198 21.79 2.10 20.97
C ASP A 198 23.25 1.86 21.41
N ILE A 199 23.45 1.84 22.72
CA ILE A 199 24.74 1.61 23.37
C ILE A 199 25.29 0.20 23.04
N GLY A 200 24.43 -0.81 23.02
CA GLY A 200 24.81 -2.20 22.77
C GLY A 200 25.32 -2.41 21.34
N LEU A 201 24.66 -1.80 20.35
CA LEU A 201 25.11 -1.83 18.96
C LEU A 201 26.42 -1.05 18.77
N ALA A 202 26.56 0.11 19.40
CA ALA A 202 27.80 0.88 19.38
C ALA A 202 28.96 0.10 20.01
N LYS A 203 28.73 -0.56 21.15
CA LYS A 203 29.71 -1.42 21.83
C LYS A 203 30.10 -2.62 20.98
N ALA A 204 29.13 -3.31 20.40
CA ALA A 204 29.41 -4.45 19.51
C ALA A 204 30.30 -4.02 18.33
N LYS A 205 30.06 -2.81 17.79
CA LYS A 205 30.90 -2.25 16.73
C LYS A 205 32.32 -1.95 17.20
N ALA A 206 32.47 -1.36 18.39
CA ALA A 206 33.78 -1.11 18.98
C ALA A 206 34.57 -2.40 19.21
N ASP A 207 33.91 -3.43 19.78
CA ASP A 207 34.50 -4.75 20.02
C ASP A 207 34.92 -5.44 18.70
N GLU A 208 34.12 -5.32 17.64
CA GLU A 208 34.44 -5.82 16.29
C GLU A 208 35.71 -5.15 15.73
N LEU A 209 35.78 -3.82 15.76
CA LEU A 209 36.91 -3.05 15.22
C LEU A 209 38.21 -3.33 15.99
N ASN A 210 38.12 -3.44 17.32
CA ASN A 210 39.26 -3.81 18.16
C ASN A 210 39.80 -5.22 17.81
N LYS A 211 38.91 -6.20 17.58
CA LYS A 211 39.32 -7.55 17.15
C LYS A 211 39.98 -7.54 15.77
N ILE A 212 39.44 -6.78 14.82
CA ILE A 212 40.04 -6.63 13.48
C ILE A 212 41.46 -6.08 13.60
N ARG A 213 41.65 -4.99 14.37
CA ARG A 213 42.97 -4.38 14.59
C ARG A 213 43.97 -5.33 15.24
N GLN A 214 43.56 -6.07 16.28
CA GLN A 214 44.42 -7.07 16.94
C GLN A 214 44.86 -8.15 15.95
N SER A 215 43.94 -8.69 15.14
CA SER A 215 44.28 -9.70 14.15
C SER A 215 45.24 -9.19 13.07
N VAL A 216 45.08 -7.94 12.63
CA VAL A 216 45.97 -7.31 11.63
C VAL A 216 47.34 -7.02 12.24
N SER A 217 47.43 -6.58 13.49
CA SER A 217 48.73 -6.36 14.15
C SER A 217 49.46 -7.66 14.43
N GLU A 218 48.76 -8.71 14.88
CA GLU A 218 49.35 -10.04 15.09
C GLU A 218 49.87 -10.64 13.78
N GLN A 219 49.13 -10.51 12.69
CA GLN A 219 49.58 -10.95 11.36
C GLN A 219 50.78 -10.15 10.84
N ARG A 220 50.88 -8.85 11.14
CA ARG A 220 52.03 -8.01 10.78
C ARG A 220 53.28 -8.30 11.60
N VAL A 221 53.14 -8.61 12.89
CA VAL A 221 54.28 -8.93 13.79
C VAL A 221 54.90 -10.30 13.42
N ILE A 222 54.11 -11.23 12.89
CA ILE A 222 54.62 -12.53 12.40
C ILE A 222 55.37 -12.39 11.04
N ALA A 223 55.22 -11.26 10.34
CA ALA A 223 55.62 -11.11 8.93
C ALA A 223 56.94 -10.34 8.65
N GLU A 224 57.70 -9.84 9.63
CA GLU A 224 59.03 -9.23 9.34
C GLU A 224 60.14 -9.69 10.30
N PRO A 225 61.35 -10.06 9.79
CA PRO A 225 62.09 -9.29 8.79
C PRO A 225 62.49 -10.10 7.54
N LYS A 226 62.06 -9.65 6.35
CA LYS A 226 62.91 -9.61 5.14
C LYS A 226 62.49 -8.44 4.26
N LYS A 227 63.33 -7.39 4.24
CA LYS A 227 63.27 -6.33 3.22
C LYS A 227 63.68 -6.91 1.87
N ALA A 228 62.80 -6.79 0.87
CA ALA A 228 63.11 -6.22 -0.46
C ALA A 228 61.88 -6.34 -1.39
N THR A 229 61.42 -5.16 -1.84
CA THR A 229 60.81 -4.86 -3.15
C THR A 229 59.89 -5.92 -3.79
N SER A 230 58.58 -5.67 -3.82
CA SER A 230 57.67 -6.17 -4.88
C SER A 230 56.32 -5.41 -4.84
N GLN A 231 55.78 -5.17 -6.02
CA GLN A 231 54.53 -4.48 -6.37
C GLN A 231 53.29 -4.96 -5.56
N PRO A 232 52.19 -4.17 -5.50
CA PRO A 232 50.97 -4.58 -4.82
C PRO A 232 50.39 -5.85 -5.45
N GLN A 233 50.65 -6.99 -4.82
CA GLN A 233 49.94 -8.23 -5.08
C GLN A 233 48.62 -8.21 -4.31
N ILE A 234 47.54 -8.22 -5.09
CA ILE A 234 46.19 -8.53 -4.66
C ILE A 234 46.23 -9.95 -4.09
N ILE A 235 46.03 -10.09 -2.78
CA ILE A 235 45.94 -11.39 -2.13
C ILE A 235 44.54 -11.94 -2.41
N GLU A 236 44.44 -12.79 -3.41
CA GLU A 236 43.29 -13.63 -3.68
C GLU A 236 43.31 -14.81 -2.69
N GLN A 237 42.53 -14.73 -1.61
CA GLN A 237 42.32 -15.89 -0.74
C GLN A 237 41.22 -16.78 -1.33
N THR A 238 41.67 -17.81 -2.06
CA THR A 238 40.84 -18.99 -2.36
C THR A 238 40.63 -19.78 -1.07
N ILE A 239 39.39 -19.81 -0.57
CA ILE A 239 38.91 -20.86 0.34
C ILE A 239 37.67 -21.47 -0.29
N MET A 240 37.82 -22.66 -0.87
CA MET A 240 36.71 -23.51 -1.29
C MET A 240 35.90 -23.97 -0.07
N GLY A 241 34.58 -23.79 -0.10
CA GLY A 241 33.65 -24.66 0.65
C GLY A 241 32.66 -23.99 1.61
N LYS A 242 31.82 -23.07 1.12
CA LYS A 242 30.41 -22.75 1.50
C LYS A 242 30.09 -21.34 0.96
N PRO A 243 28.87 -21.03 0.49
CA PRO A 243 28.53 -19.68 0.02
C PRO A 243 28.56 -18.74 1.23
N THR A 244 29.69 -18.08 1.41
CA THR A 244 29.89 -17.12 2.49
C THR A 244 29.46 -15.77 1.94
N ILE A 245 28.47 -15.14 2.56
CA ILE A 245 27.99 -13.82 2.13
C ILE A 245 29.07 -12.83 2.52
N GLN A 246 29.70 -12.20 1.54
CA GLN A 246 30.73 -11.19 1.75
C GLN A 246 30.14 -9.80 1.49
N LYS A 247 30.41 -8.84 2.38
CA LYS A 247 30.09 -7.43 2.17
C LYS A 247 31.37 -6.69 1.77
N ILE A 248 31.40 -6.14 0.57
CA ILE A 248 32.52 -5.33 0.08
C ILE A 248 32.04 -3.89 -0.04
N ASN A 249 32.69 -2.98 0.68
CA ASN A 249 32.52 -1.55 0.48
C ASN A 249 33.59 -1.09 -0.52
N PHE A 250 33.19 -0.61 -1.69
CA PHE A 250 34.12 -0.09 -2.68
C PHE A 250 33.55 1.16 -3.36
N ALA A 251 34.46 2.02 -3.83
CA ALA A 251 34.15 3.20 -4.63
C ALA A 251 34.92 3.07 -5.95
N ILE A 252 34.26 3.36 -7.07
CA ILE A 252 34.86 3.32 -8.41
C ILE A 252 34.48 4.62 -9.12
N THR A 253 35.48 5.28 -9.68
CA THR A 253 35.30 6.37 -10.64
C THR A 253 35.57 5.80 -12.03
N ALA A 254 34.57 5.84 -12.91
CA ALA A 254 34.66 5.27 -14.25
C ALA A 254 33.71 6.00 -15.20
N GLU A 255 33.87 5.77 -16.50
CA GLU A 255 32.97 6.31 -17.52
C GLU A 255 31.59 5.63 -17.47
N ARG A 256 30.58 6.29 -18.07
CA ARG A 256 29.18 5.82 -18.07
C ARG A 256 29.01 4.40 -18.59
N GLU A 257 29.78 4.02 -19.62
CA GLU A 257 29.73 2.68 -20.21
C GLU A 257 30.06 1.57 -19.19
N PHE A 258 30.96 1.84 -18.24
CA PHE A 258 31.31 0.90 -17.17
C PHE A 258 30.13 0.68 -16.21
N PHE A 259 29.41 1.73 -15.86
CA PHE A 259 28.23 1.62 -14.99
C PHE A 259 27.08 0.88 -15.68
N ASP A 260 26.92 1.02 -17.00
CA ASP A 260 25.93 0.26 -17.77
C ASP A 260 26.25 -1.24 -17.78
N LEU A 261 27.54 -1.60 -17.91
CA LEU A 261 28.01 -2.99 -17.76
C LEU A 261 27.76 -3.52 -16.35
N LEU A 262 28.08 -2.73 -15.32
CA LEU A 262 27.87 -3.10 -13.92
C LEU A 262 26.38 -3.34 -13.62
N ASN A 263 25.51 -2.46 -14.11
CA ASN A 263 24.06 -2.61 -13.97
C ASN A 263 23.54 -3.89 -14.62
N ARG A 264 24.07 -4.27 -15.79
CA ARG A 264 23.73 -5.52 -16.46
C ARG A 264 24.15 -6.74 -15.64
N ILE A 265 25.38 -6.76 -15.13
CA ILE A 265 25.89 -7.83 -14.27
C ILE A 265 25.04 -7.98 -13.01
N VAL A 266 24.67 -6.86 -12.37
CA VAL A 266 23.79 -6.84 -11.19
C VAL A 266 22.41 -7.41 -11.51
N ALA A 267 21.83 -7.05 -12.66
CA ALA A 267 20.53 -7.56 -13.09
C ALA A 267 20.55 -9.08 -13.33
N GLU A 268 21.58 -9.59 -14.01
CA GLU A 268 21.75 -11.02 -14.31
C GLU A 268 21.97 -11.87 -13.04
N ASN A 269 22.66 -11.30 -12.05
CA ASN A 269 23.04 -12.01 -10.82
C ASN A 269 22.18 -11.62 -9.60
N LYS A 270 21.02 -10.98 -9.80
CA LYS A 270 20.16 -10.48 -8.70
C LYS A 270 19.80 -11.53 -7.65
N HIS A 271 19.67 -12.79 -8.06
CA HIS A 271 19.38 -13.93 -7.17
C HIS A 271 20.53 -14.26 -6.19
N LEU A 272 21.75 -13.82 -6.48
CA LEU A 272 22.93 -13.97 -5.61
C LEU A 272 23.14 -12.76 -4.69
N ILE A 273 22.42 -11.66 -4.92
CA ILE A 273 22.58 -10.39 -4.20
C ILE A 273 21.53 -10.30 -3.10
N LYS A 274 21.97 -10.33 -1.84
CA LYS A 274 21.05 -10.20 -0.68
C LYS A 274 20.64 -8.75 -0.40
N ASN A 275 21.54 -7.80 -0.60
CA ASN A 275 21.27 -6.38 -0.40
C ASN A 275 22.21 -5.56 -1.29
N LEU A 276 21.65 -4.59 -2.03
CA LEU A 276 22.39 -3.64 -2.84
C LEU A 276 22.06 -2.25 -2.33
N VAL A 277 23.07 -1.56 -1.78
CA VAL A 277 22.94 -0.19 -1.29
C VAL A 277 23.92 0.67 -2.06
N VAL A 278 23.40 1.61 -2.85
CA VAL A 278 24.21 2.66 -3.49
C VAL A 278 24.34 3.78 -2.47
N ILE A 279 25.55 3.96 -1.95
CA ILE A 279 25.82 4.87 -0.81
C ILE A 279 25.83 6.33 -1.27
N SER A 280 26.31 6.60 -2.49
CA SER A 280 26.25 7.90 -3.16
C SER A 280 26.31 7.72 -4.68
N LYS A 281 25.69 8.63 -5.42
CA LYS A 281 25.89 8.79 -6.87
C LYS A 281 26.22 10.26 -7.12
N GLU A 282 27.48 10.53 -7.42
CA GLU A 282 27.95 11.85 -7.82
C GLU A 282 28.28 11.80 -9.31
N GLU A 283 27.73 12.72 -10.10
CA GLU A 283 28.13 12.93 -11.48
C GLU A 283 29.30 13.92 -11.46
N ILE A 284 30.50 13.42 -11.67
CA ILE A 284 31.70 14.25 -11.80
C ILE A 284 31.72 14.73 -13.26
N GLU A 285 31.40 16.01 -13.49
CA GLU A 285 31.65 16.63 -14.79
C GLU A 285 33.16 16.66 -15.04
N ASP A 286 33.61 16.23 -16.21
CA ASP A 286 34.99 16.43 -16.68
C ASP A 286 35.23 17.93 -16.87
N GLY A 287 35.56 18.60 -15.77
CA GLY A 287 35.98 19.98 -15.70
C GLY A 287 37.44 20.10 -16.10
N VAL A 288 37.63 20.43 -17.36
CA VAL A 288 38.78 21.09 -18.00
C VAL A 288 39.74 21.75 -17.02
N THR A 289 41.02 21.39 -17.18
CA THR A 289 42.18 22.09 -16.66
C THR A 289 42.17 23.55 -17.13
N GLU A 290 42.10 24.50 -16.20
CA GLU A 290 42.80 25.79 -16.32
C GLU A 290 43.98 25.82 -15.34
#